data_AF-A0A9D1HEN5-F1
#
_entry.id   AF-A0A9D1HEN5-F1
#
_cell.length_a   1.000
_cell.length_b   1.000
_cell.length_c   1.000
_cell.angle_alpha   90.00
_cell.angle_beta   90.00
_cell.angle_gamma   90.00
#
_symmetry.space_group_name_H-M   'P 1'
#
loop_
_entity.id
_entity.type
_entity.pdbx_description
1 polymer ?
#
loop_
_entity_poly.entity_id
_entity_poly.type
_entity_poly.pdbx_seq_one_letter_code
_entity_poly.pdbx_strand_id
1 'polypeptide(L)'
;MDNRPIGFFDSGLGGLTCIPYLMKRLPDEKIIYFGDTARTPYGSKATSTIKRFSMEIAEFLIKSDVKMIVIACNTVSATCLEELRIKFPKTPILGIIEPAAERIAQTCTEDNKIGIIGTKVTINSGAYRHSIGAYSDNAKIYEKACPVFVPLIEEGITDNEIMDLTIRYYMDDFIEDNDIDTVVL
;
A
#
# COMPACT_ATOMS: atom_id res chain seq x y z
N MET A 1 -0.92 -29.97 -3.53
CA MET A 1 -0.32 -28.81 -2.86
C MET A 1 0.43 -28.02 -3.94
N ASP A 2 0.13 -26.74 -4.10
CA ASP A 2 0.80 -25.89 -5.10
C ASP A 2 2.06 -25.26 -4.49
N ASN A 3 3.23 -25.78 -4.88
CA ASN A 3 4.54 -25.40 -4.34
C ASN A 3 5.20 -24.24 -5.09
N ARG A 4 4.49 -23.64 -6.06
CA ARG A 4 4.95 -22.45 -6.76
C ARG A 4 5.00 -21.24 -5.82
N PRO A 5 5.91 -20.28 -6.04
CA PRO A 5 6.09 -19.13 -5.16
C PRO A 5 4.91 -18.15 -5.22
N ILE A 6 4.78 -17.35 -4.17
CA ILE A 6 3.96 -16.14 -4.13
C ILE A 6 4.79 -14.99 -4.72
N GLY A 7 4.27 -14.32 -5.74
CA GLY A 7 4.88 -13.11 -6.30
C GLY A 7 4.52 -11.89 -5.46
N PHE A 8 5.51 -11.19 -4.92
CA PHE A 8 5.33 -9.89 -4.29
C PHE A 8 5.76 -8.78 -5.24
N PHE A 9 4.91 -7.77 -5.36
CA PHE A 9 5.17 -6.59 -6.18
C PHE A 9 5.12 -5.33 -5.30
N ASP A 10 6.22 -4.57 -5.30
CA ASP A 10 6.25 -3.20 -4.80
C ASP A 10 6.94 -2.23 -5.78
N SER A 11 6.65 -0.94 -5.62
CA SER A 11 7.32 0.15 -6.36
C SER A 11 8.79 0.34 -5.97
N GLY A 12 9.23 -0.22 -4.85
CA GLY A 12 10.60 -0.10 -4.35
C GLY A 12 10.90 -1.16 -3.30
N LEU A 13 11.41 -0.72 -2.14
CA LEU A 13 11.80 -1.61 -1.04
C LEU A 13 10.77 -1.64 0.10
N GLY A 14 9.83 -0.70 0.14
CA GLY A 14 8.84 -0.57 1.22
C GLY A 14 7.99 -1.83 1.42
N GLY A 15 7.69 -2.58 0.36
CA GLY A 15 6.94 -3.82 0.43
C GLY A 15 7.66 -4.95 1.20
N LEU A 16 8.98 -4.85 1.40
CA LEU A 16 9.73 -5.81 2.23
C LEU A 16 9.27 -5.80 3.68
N THR A 17 8.65 -4.71 4.16
CA THR A 17 8.08 -4.62 5.52
C THR A 17 7.03 -5.70 5.80
N CYS A 18 6.30 -6.18 4.78
CA CYS A 18 5.30 -7.22 4.94
C CYS A 18 5.89 -8.64 5.07
N ILE A 19 7.08 -8.86 4.50
CA ILE A 19 7.64 -10.21 4.29
C ILE A 19 7.94 -10.94 5.61
N PRO A 20 8.57 -10.34 6.64
CA PRO A 20 8.84 -11.04 7.91
C PRO A 20 7.56 -11.55 8.59
N TYR A 21 6.48 -10.76 8.54
CA TYR A 21 5.20 -11.15 9.13
C TYR A 21 4.50 -12.26 8.35
N LEU A 22 4.64 -12.25 7.02
CA LEU A 22 4.16 -13.32 6.16
C LEU A 22 4.93 -14.61 6.44
N MET A 23 6.26 -14.58 6.43
CA MET A 23 7.11 -15.75 6.68
C MET A 23 6.87 -16.35 8.06
N LYS A 24 6.51 -15.54 9.07
CA LYS A 24 6.11 -16.04 10.39
C LYS A 24 4.80 -16.84 10.36
N ARG A 25 3.86 -16.45 9.49
CA ARG A 25 2.52 -17.07 9.39
C ARG A 25 2.47 -18.20 8.38
N LEU A 26 3.30 -18.11 7.34
CA LEU A 26 3.40 -19.04 6.22
C LEU A 26 4.88 -19.43 6.02
N PRO A 27 5.49 -20.17 6.95
CA PRO A 27 6.92 -20.46 6.93
C PRO A 27 7.38 -21.32 5.75
N ASP A 28 6.46 -22.12 5.19
CA ASP A 28 6.75 -23.04 4.08
C ASP A 28 6.56 -22.40 2.69
N GLU A 29 6.08 -21.15 2.64
CA GLU A 29 5.85 -20.44 1.39
C GLU A 29 7.15 -19.88 0.79
N LYS A 30 7.26 -19.99 -0.53
CA LYS A 30 8.35 -19.38 -1.30
C LYS A 30 7.89 -18.03 -1.83
N ILE A 31 8.78 -17.05 -1.85
CA ILE A 31 8.46 -15.69 -2.29
C ILE A 31 9.41 -15.28 -3.41
N ILE A 32 8.84 -14.74 -4.49
CA ILE A 32 9.58 -13.94 -5.48
C ILE A 32 9.19 -12.49 -5.25
N TYR A 33 10.11 -11.67 -4.75
CA TYR A 33 9.88 -10.23 -4.56
C TYR A 33 10.40 -9.45 -5.76
N PHE A 34 9.56 -8.63 -6.36
CA PHE A 34 9.92 -7.65 -7.37
C PHE A 34 9.72 -6.23 -6.81
N GLY A 35 10.84 -5.53 -6.60
CA GLY A 35 10.86 -4.12 -6.22
C GLY A 35 11.35 -3.25 -7.37
N ASP A 36 10.52 -2.32 -7.83
CA ASP A 36 10.83 -1.47 -8.99
C ASP A 36 11.65 -0.21 -8.67
N THR A 37 12.76 -0.40 -7.95
CA THR A 37 13.59 0.69 -7.41
C THR A 37 14.09 1.67 -8.46
N ALA A 38 14.35 1.21 -9.70
CA ALA A 38 14.78 2.05 -10.81
C ALA A 38 13.74 3.10 -11.24
N ARG A 39 12.47 2.91 -10.87
CA ARG A 39 11.36 3.78 -11.22
C ARG A 39 10.60 4.27 -9.99
N THR A 40 11.07 4.03 -8.76
CA THR A 40 10.49 4.60 -7.54
C THR A 40 10.65 6.14 -7.53
N PRO A 41 9.83 6.93 -6.80
CA PRO A 41 8.54 6.57 -6.21
C PRO A 41 7.42 6.61 -7.25
N TYR A 42 6.43 5.73 -7.07
CA TYR A 42 5.21 5.73 -7.89
C TYR A 42 4.21 6.80 -7.46
N GLY A 43 4.22 7.15 -6.18
CA GLY A 43 3.27 8.07 -5.55
C GLY A 43 3.18 9.50 -6.10
N SER A 44 4.08 9.86 -7.02
CA SER A 44 4.13 11.15 -7.71
C SER A 44 3.96 11.05 -9.24
N LYS A 45 3.74 9.85 -9.78
CA LYS A 45 3.62 9.60 -11.22
C LYS A 45 2.17 9.64 -11.69
N ALA A 46 1.98 9.82 -13.00
CA ALA A 46 0.67 9.70 -13.61
C ALA A 46 0.15 8.26 -13.54
N THR A 47 -1.15 8.09 -13.31
CA THR A 47 -1.81 6.77 -13.22
C THR A 47 -1.55 5.90 -14.45
N SER A 48 -1.50 6.48 -15.65
CA SER A 48 -1.16 5.76 -16.89
C SER A 48 0.24 5.17 -16.87
N THR A 49 1.20 5.87 -16.26
CA THR A 49 2.59 5.41 -16.10
C THR A 49 2.66 4.28 -15.07
N ILE A 50 1.98 4.45 -13.93
CA ILE A 50 1.89 3.44 -12.88
C ILE A 50 1.28 2.15 -13.43
N LYS A 51 0.19 2.27 -14.19
CA LYS A 51 -0.48 1.14 -14.85
C LYS A 51 0.44 0.39 -15.80
N ARG A 52 1.18 1.10 -16.65
CA ARG A 52 2.15 0.49 -17.56
C ARG A 52 3.19 -0.32 -16.79
N PHE A 53 3.83 0.27 -15.78
CA PHE A 53 4.84 -0.43 -15.00
C PHE A 53 4.27 -1.64 -14.24
N SER A 54 3.07 -1.48 -13.67
CA SER A 54 2.36 -2.56 -12.97
C SER A 54 2.07 -3.75 -13.89
N MET A 55 1.70 -3.50 -15.15
CA MET A 55 1.49 -4.55 -16.14
C MET A 55 2.78 -5.29 -16.48
N GLU A 56 3.88 -4.57 -16.73
CA GLU A 56 5.19 -5.16 -17.02
C GLU A 56 5.66 -6.08 -15.87
N ILE A 57 5.47 -5.64 -14.62
CA ILE A 57 5.88 -6.39 -13.43
C ILE A 57 5.00 -7.62 -13.21
N ALA A 58 3.68 -7.49 -13.37
CA ALA A 58 2.78 -8.63 -13.29
C ALA A 58 3.09 -9.68 -14.37
N GLU A 59 3.39 -9.27 -15.60
CA GLU A 59 3.83 -10.18 -16.67
C GLU A 59 5.13 -10.91 -16.30
N PHE A 60 6.08 -10.21 -15.69
CA PHE A 60 7.33 -10.83 -15.22
C PHE A 60 7.07 -11.89 -14.15
N LEU A 61 6.25 -11.57 -13.14
CA LEU A 61 5.92 -12.51 -12.05
C LEU A 61 5.17 -13.74 -12.58
N ILE A 62 4.22 -13.55 -13.51
CA ILE A 62 3.50 -14.67 -14.15
C ILE A 62 4.44 -15.55 -14.96
N LYS A 63 5.37 -14.95 -15.72
CA LYS A 63 6.42 -15.71 -16.45
C LYS A 63 7.37 -16.45 -15.52
N SER A 64 7.49 -15.99 -14.27
CA SER A 64 8.26 -16.66 -13.20
C SER A 64 7.48 -17.78 -12.49
N ASP A 65 6.32 -18.16 -13.03
CA ASP A 65 5.46 -19.25 -12.55
C ASP A 65 5.04 -19.11 -11.08
N VAL A 66 4.59 -17.92 -10.69
CA VAL A 66 3.97 -17.70 -9.36
C VAL A 66 2.56 -18.27 -9.30
N LYS A 67 2.14 -18.77 -8.13
CA LYS A 67 0.74 -19.21 -7.93
C LYS A 67 -0.24 -18.07 -7.70
N MET A 68 0.25 -16.93 -7.21
CA MET A 68 -0.53 -15.72 -6.98
C MET A 68 0.39 -14.50 -6.91
N ILE A 69 -0.19 -13.30 -7.01
CA ILE A 69 0.50 -12.02 -6.84
C ILE A 69 -0.09 -11.27 -5.65
N VAL A 70 0.77 -10.73 -4.80
CA VAL A 70 0.45 -9.77 -3.75
C VAL A 70 1.08 -8.43 -4.10
N ILE A 71 0.26 -7.42 -4.28
CA ILE A 71 0.68 -6.03 -4.52
C ILE A 71 0.90 -5.38 -3.16
N ALA A 72 2.16 -5.30 -2.73
CA ALA A 72 2.58 -4.68 -1.48
C ALA A 72 2.70 -3.15 -1.57
N CYS A 73 2.55 -2.56 -2.76
CA CYS A 73 2.51 -1.12 -2.93
C CYS A 73 1.09 -0.56 -2.73
N ASN A 74 0.90 0.33 -1.76
CA ASN A 74 -0.37 1.05 -1.57
C ASN A 74 -0.78 1.85 -2.81
N THR A 75 0.15 2.50 -3.50
CA THR A 75 -0.14 3.26 -4.72
C THR A 75 -0.69 2.37 -5.83
N VAL A 76 -0.11 1.19 -6.05
CA VAL A 76 -0.58 0.27 -7.10
C VAL A 76 -1.91 -0.37 -6.69
N SER A 77 -2.04 -0.79 -5.41
CA SER A 77 -3.28 -1.33 -4.88
C SER A 77 -4.44 -0.34 -5.04
N ALA A 78 -4.16 0.95 -4.85
CA ALA A 78 -5.12 2.03 -4.97
C ALA A 78 -5.58 2.34 -6.40
N THR A 79 -4.80 2.00 -7.43
CA THR A 79 -5.06 2.50 -8.80
C THR A 79 -5.06 1.46 -9.92
N CYS A 80 -4.56 0.25 -9.68
CA CYS A 80 -4.32 -0.72 -10.75
C CYS A 80 -4.78 -2.14 -10.45
N LEU A 81 -5.27 -2.42 -9.23
CA LEU A 81 -5.64 -3.76 -8.79
C LEU A 81 -6.68 -4.41 -9.72
N GLU A 82 -7.76 -3.68 -10.03
CA GLU A 82 -8.86 -4.23 -10.82
C GLU A 82 -8.43 -4.49 -12.28
N GLU A 83 -7.69 -3.59 -12.91
CA GLU A 83 -7.23 -3.84 -14.28
C GLU A 83 -6.22 -4.97 -14.37
N LEU A 84 -5.41 -5.19 -13.34
CA LEU A 84 -4.54 -6.35 -13.25
C LEU A 84 -5.36 -7.64 -13.12
N ARG A 85 -6.40 -7.66 -12.28
CA ARG A 85 -7.33 -8.80 -12.15
C ARG A 85 -8.02 -9.11 -13.48
N ILE A 86 -8.51 -8.09 -14.20
CA ILE A 86 -9.13 -8.24 -15.53
C ILE A 86 -8.13 -8.78 -16.55
N LYS A 87 -6.88 -8.29 -16.54
CA LYS A 87 -5.85 -8.71 -17.50
C LYS A 87 -5.35 -10.13 -17.25
N PHE A 88 -5.26 -10.54 -15.99
CA PHE A 88 -4.69 -11.83 -15.58
C PHE A 88 -5.69 -12.67 -14.76
N PRO A 89 -6.87 -13.02 -15.31
CA PRO A 89 -7.97 -13.62 -14.54
C PRO A 89 -7.67 -15.02 -14.01
N LYS A 90 -6.61 -15.68 -14.51
CA LYS A 90 -6.18 -17.02 -14.07
C LYS A 90 -5.24 -17.00 -12.87
N THR A 91 -4.67 -15.84 -12.53
CA THR A 91 -3.73 -15.69 -11.42
C THR A 91 -4.42 -14.86 -10.34
N PRO A 92 -4.60 -15.36 -9.11
CA PRO A 92 -5.12 -14.54 -8.02
C PRO A 92 -4.20 -13.34 -7.76
N ILE A 93 -4.77 -12.14 -7.74
CA ILE A 93 -4.05 -10.89 -7.45
C ILE A 93 -4.73 -10.18 -6.28
N LEU A 94 -3.97 -9.98 -5.20
CA LEU A 94 -4.42 -9.32 -3.98
C LEU A 94 -3.70 -7.98 -3.80
N GLY A 95 -4.43 -6.95 -3.37
CA GLY A 95 -3.87 -5.70 -2.88
C GLY A 95 -3.85 -5.65 -1.35
N ILE A 96 -3.14 -4.68 -0.80
CA ILE A 96 -3.01 -4.53 0.67
C ILE A 96 -4.02 -3.57 1.30
N ILE A 97 -4.76 -2.79 0.51
CA ILE A 97 -5.77 -1.84 1.01
C ILE A 97 -7.01 -2.56 1.52
N GLU A 98 -7.52 -3.57 0.80
CA GLU A 98 -8.69 -4.35 1.20
C GLU A 98 -8.50 -4.99 2.61
N PRO A 99 -7.39 -5.71 2.91
CA PRO A 99 -7.13 -6.22 4.26
C PRO A 99 -6.96 -5.15 5.34
N ALA A 100 -6.36 -4.00 4.99
CA ALA A 100 -6.22 -2.90 5.93
C ALA A 100 -7.60 -2.31 6.29
N ALA A 101 -8.47 -2.12 5.31
CA ALA A 101 -9.84 -1.67 5.51
C ALA A 101 -10.66 -2.65 6.35
N GLU A 102 -10.56 -3.95 6.09
CA GLU A 102 -11.19 -4.99 6.90
C GLU A 102 -10.70 -4.92 8.36
N ARG A 103 -9.39 -4.76 8.58
CA ARG A 103 -8.83 -4.65 9.93
C ARG A 103 -9.38 -3.43 10.66
N ILE A 104 -9.45 -2.28 9.99
CA ILE A 104 -10.00 -1.05 10.54
C ILE A 104 -11.46 -1.25 10.96
N ALA A 105 -12.27 -1.86 10.11
CA ALA A 105 -13.67 -2.15 10.41
C ALA A 105 -13.86 -3.09 11.60
N GLN A 106 -12.92 -3.99 11.85
CA GLN A 106 -12.94 -4.90 13.00
C GLN A 106 -12.48 -4.24 14.30
N THR A 107 -11.69 -3.16 14.24
CA THR A 107 -11.11 -2.52 15.43
C THR A 107 -11.76 -1.22 15.82
N CYS A 108 -12.30 -0.49 14.86
CA CYS A 108 -12.78 0.86 15.06
C CYS A 108 -14.31 0.88 15.12
N THR A 109 -14.84 1.76 15.94
CA THR A 109 -16.26 2.10 16.00
C THR A 109 -16.53 3.41 15.26
N GLU A 110 -17.79 3.81 15.17
CA GLU A 110 -18.21 5.09 14.56
C GLU A 110 -17.70 6.33 15.33
N ASP A 111 -17.21 6.13 16.56
CA ASP A 111 -16.63 7.19 17.37
C ASP A 111 -15.18 7.48 16.99
N ASN A 112 -14.45 6.48 16.46
CA ASN A 112 -13.06 6.65 16.10
C ASN A 112 -12.88 7.60 14.91
N LYS A 113 -11.81 8.37 14.96
CA LYS A 113 -11.43 9.37 13.96
C LYS A 113 -10.15 8.88 13.29
N ILE A 114 -10.33 8.26 12.12
CA ILE A 114 -9.31 7.49 11.43
C ILE A 114 -8.55 8.40 10.46
N GLY A 115 -7.28 8.64 10.75
CA GLY A 115 -6.33 9.28 9.87
C GLY A 115 -5.66 8.28 8.93
N ILE A 116 -5.63 8.60 7.64
CA ILE A 116 -4.94 7.79 6.62
C ILE A 116 -3.90 8.67 5.97
N ILE A 117 -2.65 8.23 6.05
CA ILE A 117 -1.54 8.88 5.38
C ILE A 117 -1.07 8.05 4.20
N GLY A 118 -0.48 8.72 3.21
CA GLY A 118 0.05 7.99 2.07
C GLY A 118 0.54 8.90 0.96
N THR A 119 0.83 8.28 -0.18
CA THR A 119 1.25 9.04 -1.36
C THR A 119 0.12 9.89 -1.93
N LYS A 120 0.45 10.94 -2.70
CA LYS A 120 -0.57 11.77 -3.38
C LYS A 120 -1.51 10.92 -4.22
N VAL A 121 -0.97 9.94 -4.95
CA VAL A 121 -1.78 9.06 -5.82
C VAL A 121 -2.72 8.18 -4.98
N THR A 122 -2.24 7.61 -3.87
CA THR A 122 -3.07 6.79 -2.98
C THR A 122 -4.21 7.60 -2.38
N ILE A 123 -3.92 8.79 -1.84
CA ILE A 123 -4.92 9.64 -1.19
C ILE A 123 -5.93 10.17 -2.22
N ASN A 124 -5.47 10.61 -3.38
CA ASN A 124 -6.36 11.14 -4.43
C ASN A 124 -7.24 10.08 -5.09
N SER A 125 -6.91 8.78 -4.97
CA SER A 125 -7.77 7.72 -5.52
C SER A 125 -9.02 7.48 -4.66
N GLY A 126 -9.01 7.87 -3.38
CA GLY A 126 -10.07 7.57 -2.43
C GLY A 126 -10.23 6.07 -2.13
N ALA A 127 -9.23 5.24 -2.47
CA ALA A 127 -9.32 3.79 -2.37
C ALA A 127 -9.58 3.32 -0.92
N TYR A 128 -8.89 3.90 0.06
CA TYR A 128 -9.15 3.56 1.47
C TYR A 128 -10.54 3.95 1.91
N ARG A 129 -10.98 5.19 1.61
CA ARG A 129 -12.35 5.64 1.92
C ARG A 129 -13.40 4.71 1.33
N HIS A 130 -13.22 4.30 0.09
CA HIS A 130 -14.13 3.36 -0.58
C HIS A 130 -14.09 1.97 0.07
N SER A 131 -12.90 1.41 0.32
CA SER A 131 -12.76 0.08 0.91
C SER A 131 -13.26 0.01 2.35
N ILE A 132 -13.07 1.05 3.16
CA ILE A 132 -13.60 1.11 4.54
C ILE A 132 -15.12 1.32 4.52
N GLY A 133 -15.62 2.18 3.61
CA GLY A 133 -17.06 2.41 3.43
C GLY A 133 -17.84 1.13 3.09
N ALA A 134 -17.21 0.15 2.44
CA ALA A 134 -17.82 -1.16 2.19
C ALA A 134 -18.13 -1.97 3.47
N TYR A 135 -17.53 -1.62 4.61
CA TYR A 135 -17.76 -2.26 5.91
C TYR A 135 -18.51 -1.35 6.90
N SER A 136 -18.35 -0.03 6.80
CA SER A 136 -18.99 0.94 7.70
C SER A 136 -19.26 2.27 6.98
N ASP A 137 -20.53 2.60 6.79
CA ASP A 137 -20.95 3.86 6.15
C ASP A 137 -20.69 5.10 7.03
N ASN A 138 -20.51 4.91 8.35
CA ASN A 138 -20.38 5.98 9.34
C ASN A 138 -18.95 6.21 9.83
N ALA A 139 -17.96 5.55 9.22
CA ALA A 139 -16.55 5.73 9.60
C ALA A 139 -16.08 7.16 9.34
N LYS A 140 -15.51 7.82 10.37
CA LYS A 140 -14.95 9.17 10.26
C LYS A 140 -13.51 9.06 9.74
N ILE A 141 -13.34 9.28 8.43
CA ILE A 141 -12.07 9.09 7.73
C ILE A 141 -11.51 10.45 7.31
N TYR A 142 -10.25 10.69 7.66
CA TYR A 142 -9.47 11.87 7.31
C TYR A 142 -8.22 11.41 6.54
N GLU A 143 -7.90 12.08 5.44
CA GLU A 143 -6.85 11.64 4.51
C GLU A 143 -5.81 12.74 4.29
N LYS A 144 -4.53 12.41 4.43
CA LYS A 144 -3.40 13.35 4.24
C LYS A 144 -2.33 12.76 3.34
N ALA A 145 -2.02 13.48 2.26
CA ALA A 145 -0.89 13.13 1.40
C ALA A 145 0.44 13.57 2.03
N CYS A 146 1.37 12.62 2.20
CA CYS A 146 2.69 12.82 2.80
C CYS A 146 3.81 12.46 1.81
N PRO A 147 3.94 13.17 0.66
CA PRO A 147 4.83 12.79 -0.44
C PRO A 147 6.33 12.80 -0.10
N VAL A 148 6.75 13.49 0.97
CA VAL A 148 8.17 13.62 1.33
C VAL A 148 8.66 12.42 2.15
N PHE A 149 7.79 11.62 2.78
CA PHE A 149 8.24 10.47 3.58
C PHE A 149 9.00 9.43 2.74
N VAL A 150 8.48 9.06 1.57
CA VAL A 150 9.13 8.04 0.71
C VAL A 150 10.57 8.41 0.34
N PRO A 151 10.87 9.60 -0.24
CA PRO A 151 12.24 9.94 -0.59
C PRO A 151 13.17 10.05 0.63
N LEU A 152 12.69 10.54 1.78
CA LEU A 152 13.53 10.58 2.99
C LEU A 152 13.88 9.17 3.49
N ILE A 153 12.91 8.25 3.51
CA ILE A 153 13.10 6.87 3.96
C ILE A 153 14.08 6.13 3.03
N GLU A 154 13.92 6.28 1.71
CA GLU A 154 14.79 5.61 0.72
C GLU A 154 16.23 6.17 0.74
N GLU A 155 16.43 7.44 1.13
CA GLU A 155 17.77 8.03 1.39
C GLU A 155 18.33 7.69 2.79
N GLY A 156 17.61 6.90 3.59
CA GLY A 156 18.02 6.54 4.95
C GLY A 156 17.88 7.66 5.99
N ILE A 157 17.24 8.77 5.64
CA ILE A 157 16.96 9.91 6.53
C ILE A 157 15.72 9.56 7.36
N THR A 158 15.90 8.74 8.40
CA THR A 158 14.79 8.17 9.18
C THR A 158 14.81 8.51 10.66
N ASP A 159 16.00 8.61 11.27
CA ASP A 159 16.19 8.92 12.70
C ASP A 159 17.04 10.18 12.85
N ASN A 160 16.45 11.33 12.54
CA ASN A 160 17.06 12.65 12.69
C ASN A 160 16.03 13.79 12.63
N GLU A 161 16.50 15.00 12.92
CA GLU A 161 15.69 16.22 12.97
C GLU A 161 14.95 16.53 11.65
N ILE A 162 15.48 16.14 10.49
CA ILE A 162 14.79 16.35 9.20
C ILE A 162 13.52 15.50 9.15
N MET A 163 13.59 14.24 9.56
CA MET A 163 12.41 13.37 9.61
C MET A 163 11.43 13.88 10.67
N ASP A 164 11.89 14.25 11.87
CA ASP A 164 11.03 14.77 12.94
C ASP A 164 10.25 16.01 12.50
N LEU A 165 10.91 16.98 11.88
CA LEU A 165 10.27 18.19 11.35
C LEU A 165 9.30 17.87 10.21
N THR A 166 9.63 16.88 9.38
CA THR A 166 8.74 16.44 8.29
C THR A 166 7.48 15.77 8.83
N ILE A 167 7.61 14.94 9.88
CA ILE A 167 6.46 14.33 10.57
C ILE A 167 5.58 15.43 11.15
N ARG A 168 6.15 16.36 11.91
CA ARG A 168 5.39 17.50 12.49
C ARG A 168 4.66 18.31 11.42
N TYR A 169 5.34 18.64 10.33
CA TYR A 169 4.75 19.38 9.21
C TYR A 169 3.52 18.70 8.60
N TYR A 170 3.49 17.37 8.52
CA TYR A 170 2.32 16.67 8.00
C TYR A 170 1.27 16.34 9.04
N MET A 171 1.69 16.03 10.27
CA MET A 171 0.88 15.33 11.25
C MET A 171 0.32 16.22 12.35
N ASP A 172 1.00 17.29 12.77
CA ASP A 172 0.58 18.07 13.95
C ASP A 172 -0.82 18.66 13.74
N ASP A 173 -0.98 19.55 12.76
CA ASP A 173 -2.29 20.14 12.42
C ASP A 173 -3.28 19.07 11.96
N PHE A 174 -2.81 18.02 11.26
CA PHE A 174 -3.69 16.97 10.77
C PHE A 174 -4.34 16.18 11.90
N ILE A 175 -3.58 15.88 12.96
CA ILE A 175 -4.09 15.20 14.14
C ILE A 175 -4.96 16.15 14.98
N GLU A 176 -4.49 17.38 15.23
CA GLU A 176 -5.18 18.35 16.08
C GLU A 176 -6.52 18.79 15.48
N ASP A 177 -6.54 19.22 14.21
CA ASP A 177 -7.75 19.76 13.57
C ASP A 177 -8.85 18.70 13.39
N ASN A 178 -8.48 17.42 13.37
CA ASN A 178 -9.40 16.32 13.11
C ASN A 178 -9.54 15.37 14.31
N ASP A 179 -8.93 15.67 15.46
CA ASP A 179 -8.88 14.84 16.67
C ASP A 179 -8.56 13.35 16.38
N ILE A 180 -7.57 13.07 15.54
CA ILE A 180 -7.28 11.70 15.07
C ILE A 180 -6.83 10.81 16.23
N ASP A 181 -7.48 9.65 16.38
CA ASP A 181 -7.15 8.65 17.41
C ASP A 181 -6.58 7.33 16.85
N THR A 182 -6.68 7.16 15.53
CA THR A 182 -6.23 5.96 14.82
C THR A 182 -5.53 6.37 13.53
N VAL A 183 -4.30 5.90 13.30
CA VAL A 183 -3.54 6.22 12.07
C VAL A 183 -3.26 4.96 11.26
N VAL A 184 -3.56 5.02 9.97
CA VAL A 184 -3.22 4.02 8.96
C VAL A 184 -2.01 4.51 8.16
N LEU A 185 -0.96 3.69 8.13
CA LEU A 185 0.31 3.96 7.46
C LEU A 185 0.35 3.40 6.02
#